data_AF-F9EMH3-F1
#
_entry.id   AF-F9EMH3-F1
#
_cell.length_a   1.000
_cell.length_b   1.000
_cell.length_c   1.000
_cell.angle_alpha   90.00
_cell.angle_beta   90.00
_cell.angle_gamma   90.00
#
_symmetry.space_group_name_H-M   'P 1'
#
loop_
_entity.id
_entity.type
_entity.pdbx_description
1 polymer ?
#
loop_
_entity_poly.entity_id
_entity_poly.type
_entity_poly.pdbx_seq_one_letter_code
_entity_poly.pdbx_strand_id
1 'polypeptide(L)'
;MYCCTKINDDIIWIGVNDRKTERFENYIPLDNGITYNSYLIMDEKICIIDGVEEGENGNFLSKIEAMIGNTPVDYIIVNHVEPDHSGSIKNMLKIYPELKVVGNAKTIMMLKLLGLDLPDERVVTVKEKDILDLGKHKLTFYLMPMVHWPESMATYDITDKILFSNDAFGSFGTLDGAIFDDEVNTDFFY
;
A
#
# COMPACT_ATOMS: atom_id res chain seq x y z
N MET A 1 2.41 21.70 2.39
CA MET A 1 2.36 21.06 1.07
C MET A 1 2.61 19.59 1.33
N TYR A 2 1.70 18.70 0.96
CA TYR A 2 1.88 17.27 1.21
C TYR A 2 2.96 16.73 0.26
N CYS A 3 3.99 16.06 0.78
CA CYS A 3 5.05 15.47 -0.04
C CYS A 3 4.53 14.18 -0.71
N CYS A 4 3.90 14.31 -1.87
CA CYS A 4 3.64 13.21 -2.79
C CYS A 4 4.67 13.27 -3.92
N THR A 5 5.17 12.13 -4.36
CA THR A 5 6.21 12.05 -5.39
C THR A 5 5.70 11.20 -6.55
N LYS A 6 5.83 11.72 -7.77
CA LYS A 6 5.48 10.95 -8.96
C LYS A 6 6.51 9.85 -9.20
N ILE A 7 6.05 8.62 -9.31
CA ILE A 7 6.86 7.51 -9.84
C ILE A 7 6.94 7.66 -11.36
N ASN A 8 5.79 7.93 -11.99
CA ASN A 8 5.63 8.29 -13.38
C ASN A 8 4.39 9.18 -13.55
N ASP A 9 3.78 9.22 -14.73
CA ASP A 9 2.68 10.14 -15.02
C ASP A 9 1.38 9.80 -14.27
N ASP A 10 1.11 8.53 -14.04
CA ASP A 10 -0.12 7.96 -13.49
C ASP A 10 0.06 7.29 -12.13
N ILE A 11 1.29 6.94 -11.74
CA ILE A 11 1.61 6.32 -10.45
C ILE A 11 2.30 7.32 -9.54
N ILE A 12 1.73 7.51 -8.35
CA ILE A 12 2.18 8.47 -7.36
C ILE A 12 2.46 7.74 -6.05
N TRP A 13 3.63 7.97 -5.47
CA TRP A 13 3.92 7.57 -4.10
C TRP A 13 3.18 8.50 -3.13
N ILE A 14 2.34 7.89 -2.29
CA ILE A 14 1.53 8.55 -1.25
C ILE A 14 1.82 7.98 0.15
N GLY A 15 2.94 7.28 0.32
CA GLY A 15 3.37 6.69 1.59
C GLY A 15 3.66 7.73 2.68
N VAL A 16 3.88 7.30 3.92
CA VAL A 16 4.08 8.20 5.07
C VAL A 16 5.36 7.85 5.81
N ASN A 17 6.08 8.91 6.18
CA ASN A 17 7.31 8.85 6.93
C ASN A 17 7.01 8.97 8.43
N ASP A 18 7.37 7.95 9.22
CA ASP A 18 7.24 7.94 10.67
C ASP A 18 8.61 8.08 11.35
N ARG A 19 8.74 9.12 12.17
CA ARG A 19 9.90 9.42 13.04
C ARG A 19 9.56 9.34 14.53
N LYS A 20 8.32 8.97 14.86
CA LYS A 20 7.80 8.91 16.22
C LYS A 20 7.96 7.50 16.79
N THR A 21 7.77 6.47 15.97
CA THR A 21 7.93 5.09 16.42
C THR A 21 9.41 4.79 16.68
N GLU A 22 9.75 4.48 17.93
CA GLU A 22 11.12 4.17 18.34
C GLU A 22 11.52 2.72 18.03
N ARG A 23 10.54 1.81 17.95
CA ARG A 23 10.76 0.39 17.71
C ARG A 23 9.68 -0.23 16.84
N PHE A 24 10.09 -0.93 15.78
CA PHE A 24 9.22 -1.79 15.00
C PHE A 24 8.90 -3.07 15.78
N GLU A 25 7.62 -3.43 15.86
CA GLU A 25 7.09 -4.55 16.65
C GLU A 25 7.59 -4.60 18.12
N ASN A 26 7.88 -3.43 18.72
CA ASN A 26 8.52 -3.30 20.04
C ASN A 26 9.90 -4.00 20.18
N TYR A 27 10.49 -4.47 19.08
CA TYR A 27 11.71 -5.26 19.09
C TYR A 27 12.87 -4.57 18.37
N ILE A 28 12.68 -4.14 17.12
CA ILE A 28 13.75 -3.61 16.27
C ILE A 28 13.84 -2.09 16.46
N PRO A 29 14.97 -1.53 16.91
CA PRO A 29 15.16 -0.07 16.99
C PRO A 29 15.04 0.60 15.62
N LEU A 30 14.37 1.75 15.57
CA LEU A 30 14.18 2.57 14.37
C LEU A 30 14.96 3.88 14.47
N ASP A 31 16.29 3.80 14.53
CA ASP A 31 17.16 4.98 14.70
C ASP A 31 16.97 6.03 13.58
N ASN A 32 16.60 5.59 12.38
CA ASN A 32 16.34 6.43 11.21
C ASN A 32 14.84 6.51 10.85
N GLY A 33 13.96 6.10 11.76
CA GLY A 33 12.52 5.97 11.54
C GLY A 33 12.13 4.86 10.56
N ILE A 34 10.90 4.92 10.07
CA ILE A 34 10.33 3.98 9.09
C ILE A 34 9.45 4.72 8.08
N THR A 35 9.34 4.17 6.87
CA THR A 35 8.36 4.63 5.88
C THR A 35 7.34 3.53 5.60
N TYR A 36 6.07 3.89 5.69
CA TYR A 36 4.96 3.07 5.21
C TYR A 36 4.68 3.44 3.75
N ASN A 37 5.17 2.62 2.81
CA ASN A 37 5.03 2.89 1.39
C ASN A 37 3.62 2.52 0.90
N SER A 38 2.97 3.46 0.24
CA SER A 38 1.68 3.25 -0.43
C SER A 38 1.67 4.03 -1.73
N TYR A 39 0.96 3.52 -2.72
CA TYR A 39 0.97 4.04 -4.09
C TYR A 39 -0.43 4.26 -4.60
N LEU A 40 -0.64 5.37 -5.30
CA LEU A 40 -1.88 5.73 -5.97
C LEU A 40 -1.67 5.58 -7.49
N ILE A 41 -2.51 4.77 -8.12
CA ILE A 41 -2.55 4.58 -9.57
C ILE A 41 -3.78 5.32 -10.10
N MET A 42 -3.54 6.34 -10.92
CA MET A 42 -4.56 7.15 -11.57
C MET A 42 -4.83 6.63 -12.98
N ASP A 43 -5.95 5.92 -13.13
CA ASP A 43 -6.38 5.33 -14.40
C ASP A 43 -7.90 5.54 -14.59
N GLU A 44 -8.53 4.84 -15.53
CA GLU A 44 -10.00 4.79 -15.64
C GLU A 44 -10.65 4.34 -14.33
N LYS A 45 -9.93 3.51 -13.55
CA LYS A 45 -10.27 3.14 -12.18
C LYS A 45 -9.14 3.52 -11.24
N ILE A 46 -9.47 4.26 -10.19
CA ILE A 46 -8.50 4.72 -9.19
C ILE A 46 -8.17 3.58 -8.24
N CYS A 47 -6.89 3.23 -8.14
CA CYS A 47 -6.41 2.13 -7.32
C CYS A 47 -5.32 2.58 -6.34
N ILE A 48 -5.40 2.11 -5.10
CA ILE A 48 -4.35 2.27 -4.10
C ILE A 48 -3.69 0.92 -3.85
N ILE A 49 -2.36 0.91 -3.79
CA ILE A 49 -1.55 -0.26 -3.41
C ILE A 49 -1.08 -0.07 -1.97
N ASP A 50 -1.53 -0.97 -1.10
CA ASP A 50 -1.27 -1.02 0.33
C ASP A 50 -1.69 0.24 1.10
N GLY A 51 -1.91 0.08 2.40
CA GLY A 51 -2.27 1.18 3.30
C GLY A 51 -1.07 1.69 4.08
N VAL A 52 -1.34 2.23 5.26
CA VAL A 52 -0.33 2.65 6.23
C VAL A 52 -0.78 2.26 7.64
N GLU A 53 0.12 2.37 8.60
CA GLU A 53 -0.17 2.23 10.02
C GLU A 53 -1.30 3.19 10.49
N GLU A 54 -2.10 2.75 11.46
CA GLU A 54 -3.33 3.44 11.87
C GLU A 54 -3.09 4.88 12.36
N GLY A 55 -2.00 5.13 13.08
CA GLY A 55 -1.58 6.45 13.57
C GLY A 55 -1.26 7.45 12.46
N GLU A 56 -0.93 6.98 11.25
CA GLU A 56 -0.59 7.84 10.10
C GLU A 56 -1.76 8.07 9.13
N ASN A 57 -2.96 7.59 9.46
CA ASN A 57 -4.19 7.80 8.69
C ASN A 57 -4.44 9.25 8.28
N GLY A 58 -4.20 10.22 9.18
CA GLY A 58 -4.43 11.64 8.88
C GLY A 58 -3.56 12.13 7.72
N ASN A 59 -2.26 11.85 7.78
CA ASN A 59 -1.31 12.23 6.73
C ASN A 59 -1.63 11.52 5.41
N PHE A 60 -1.93 10.22 5.48
CA PHE A 60 -2.26 9.40 4.33
C PHE A 60 -3.51 9.89 3.59
N LEU A 61 -4.62 10.12 4.32
CA LEU A 61 -5.86 10.62 3.73
C LEU A 61 -5.71 12.01 3.12
N SER A 62 -4.97 12.91 3.78
CA SER A 62 -4.71 14.23 3.21
C SER A 62 -3.86 14.19 1.93
N LYS A 63 -2.95 13.21 1.80
CA LYS A 63 -2.22 12.99 0.54
C LYS A 63 -3.14 12.52 -0.58
N ILE A 64 -4.04 11.58 -0.28
CA ILE A 64 -5.04 11.10 -1.25
C ILE A 64 -5.94 12.26 -1.69
N GLU A 65 -6.53 13.00 -0.74
CA GLU A 65 -7.38 14.17 -1.03
C GLU A 65 -6.64 15.22 -1.87
N ALA A 66 -5.36 15.47 -1.60
CA ALA A 66 -4.57 16.41 -2.38
C ALA A 66 -4.37 15.99 -3.85
N MET A 67 -4.35 14.67 -4.13
CA MET A 67 -4.13 14.14 -5.48
C MET A 67 -5.44 14.00 -6.26
N ILE A 68 -6.51 13.50 -5.64
CA ILE A 68 -7.75 13.14 -6.34
C ILE A 68 -8.99 13.93 -5.89
N GLY A 69 -8.86 14.79 -4.88
CA GLY A 69 -9.96 15.53 -4.29
C GLY A 69 -11.05 14.60 -3.77
N ASN A 70 -12.26 14.77 -4.32
CA ASN A 70 -13.43 13.96 -3.98
C ASN A 70 -13.70 12.81 -4.98
N THR A 71 -12.77 12.56 -5.91
CA THR A 71 -12.91 11.44 -6.85
C THR A 71 -12.96 10.13 -6.05
N PRO A 72 -13.91 9.22 -6.33
CA PRO A 72 -13.96 7.92 -5.67
C PRO A 72 -12.69 7.10 -5.89
N VAL A 73 -12.34 6.26 -4.92
CA VAL A 73 -11.33 5.21 -5.08
C VAL A 73 -12.06 3.90 -5.36
N ASP A 74 -11.75 3.25 -6.47
CA ASP A 74 -12.39 2.00 -6.88
C ASP A 74 -11.81 0.79 -6.14
N TYR A 75 -10.49 0.75 -5.98
CA TYR A 75 -9.80 -0.40 -5.40
C TYR A 75 -8.73 -0.01 -4.38
N ILE A 76 -8.61 -0.79 -3.33
CA ILE A 76 -7.40 -0.87 -2.50
C ILE A 76 -6.89 -2.30 -2.53
N ILE A 77 -5.68 -2.48 -3.06
CA ILE A 77 -4.98 -3.76 -3.05
C ILE A 77 -4.24 -3.90 -1.72
N VAL A 78 -4.40 -5.06 -1.09
CA VAL A 78 -3.75 -5.41 0.18
C VAL A 78 -2.84 -6.59 -0.07
N ASN A 79 -1.58 -6.29 -0.37
CA ASN A 79 -0.54 -7.27 -0.61
C ASN A 79 -0.12 -8.00 0.67
N HIS A 80 -0.27 -7.35 1.82
CA HIS A 80 0.13 -7.83 3.15
C HIS A 80 -0.80 -7.28 4.23
N VAL A 81 -1.20 -8.10 5.20
CA VAL A 81 -2.26 -7.74 6.18
C VAL A 81 -1.69 -7.20 7.50
N GLU A 82 -0.39 -7.26 7.72
CA GLU A 82 0.23 -6.72 8.94
C GLU A 82 -0.23 -5.27 9.22
N PRO A 83 -0.46 -4.86 10.49
CA PRO A 83 -1.14 -3.60 10.80
C PRO A 83 -0.48 -2.32 10.26
N ASP A 84 0.81 -2.35 9.97
CA ASP A 84 1.54 -1.26 9.33
C ASP A 84 1.22 -1.09 7.83
N HIS A 85 0.65 -2.13 7.19
CA HIS A 85 0.10 -2.07 5.83
C HIS A 85 -1.43 -1.94 5.83
N SER A 86 -2.12 -2.53 6.80
CA SER A 86 -3.58 -2.65 6.79
C SER A 86 -4.31 -1.66 7.70
N GLY A 87 -3.59 -0.93 8.57
CA GLY A 87 -4.15 -0.04 9.60
C GLY A 87 -5.06 1.06 9.08
N SER A 88 -4.85 1.52 7.83
CA SER A 88 -5.66 2.56 7.22
C SER A 88 -6.94 2.07 6.53
N ILE A 89 -7.06 0.77 6.22
CA ILE A 89 -8.14 0.21 5.39
C ILE A 89 -9.50 0.48 6.03
N LYS A 90 -9.64 0.32 7.35
CA LYS A 90 -10.91 0.56 8.05
C LYS A 90 -11.41 1.99 7.89
N ASN A 91 -10.51 2.97 7.85
CA ASN A 91 -10.89 4.38 7.65
C ASN A 91 -11.16 4.67 6.17
N MET A 92 -10.38 4.08 5.26
CA MET A 92 -10.63 4.14 3.82
C MET A 92 -12.03 3.64 3.46
N LEU A 93 -12.48 2.51 4.01
CA LEU A 93 -13.81 1.94 3.75
C LEU A 93 -14.97 2.84 4.20
N LYS A 94 -14.76 3.66 5.24
CA LYS A 94 -15.76 4.63 5.73
C LYS A 94 -15.83 5.86 4.82
N ILE A 95 -14.67 6.33 4.34
CA ILE A 95 -14.55 7.56 3.54
C ILE A 95 -14.96 7.29 2.09
N TYR A 96 -14.67 6.10 1.58
CA TYR A 96 -15.00 5.65 0.23
C TYR A 96 -15.98 4.46 0.31
N PRO A 97 -17.31 4.72 0.32
CA PRO A 97 -18.33 3.67 0.48
C PRO A 97 -18.41 2.66 -0.66
N GLU A 98 -17.86 2.97 -1.83
CA GLU A 98 -17.84 2.07 -3.00
C GLU A 98 -16.49 1.33 -3.16
N LEU A 99 -15.50 1.66 -2.33
CA LEU A 99 -14.14 1.10 -2.40
C LEU A 99 -14.13 -0.41 -2.23
N LYS A 100 -13.56 -1.16 -3.18
CA LYS A 100 -13.39 -2.60 -3.06
C LYS A 100 -12.01 -2.97 -2.58
N VAL A 101 -11.94 -3.88 -1.61
CA VAL A 101 -10.68 -4.47 -1.14
C VAL A 101 -10.30 -5.63 -2.04
N VAL A 102 -9.11 -5.57 -2.60
CA VAL A 102 -8.54 -6.60 -3.46
C VAL A 102 -7.46 -7.35 -2.67
N GLY A 103 -7.56 -8.67 -2.63
CA GLY A 103 -6.63 -9.52 -1.89
C GLY A 103 -6.85 -10.99 -2.21
N ASN A 104 -5.92 -11.87 -1.84
CA ASN A 104 -6.18 -13.30 -1.97
C ASN A 104 -7.11 -13.82 -0.87
N ALA A 105 -7.51 -15.09 -0.96
CA ALA A 105 -8.46 -15.68 -0.03
C ALA A 105 -8.02 -15.58 1.45
N LYS A 106 -6.71 -15.67 1.74
CA LYS A 106 -6.19 -15.52 3.10
C LYS A 106 -6.17 -14.06 3.54
N THR A 107 -5.83 -13.13 2.66
CA THR A 107 -5.90 -11.67 2.91
C THR A 107 -7.29 -11.31 3.41
N ILE A 108 -8.33 -11.69 2.65
CA ILE A 108 -9.73 -11.38 2.99
C ILE A 108 -10.15 -12.04 4.31
N MET A 109 -9.77 -13.31 4.52
CA MET A 109 -10.04 -14.01 5.77
C MET A 109 -9.40 -13.29 6.97
N MET A 110 -8.14 -12.89 6.86
CA MET A 110 -7.39 -12.25 7.95
C MET A 110 -7.91 -10.85 8.26
N LEU A 111 -8.23 -10.04 7.25
CA LEU A 111 -8.87 -8.73 7.46
C LEU A 111 -10.21 -8.86 8.21
N LYS A 112 -11.03 -9.86 7.85
CA LYS A 112 -12.28 -10.16 8.59
C LYS A 112 -12.00 -10.59 10.03
N LEU A 113 -10.98 -11.41 10.27
CA LEU A 113 -10.56 -11.83 11.62
C LEU A 113 -10.05 -10.66 12.48
N LEU A 114 -9.41 -9.66 11.86
CA LEU A 114 -9.00 -8.42 12.51
C LEU A 114 -10.17 -7.43 12.73
N GLY A 115 -11.40 -7.84 12.45
CA GLY A 115 -12.61 -7.08 12.77
C GLY A 115 -12.99 -6.05 11.71
N LEU A 116 -12.50 -6.17 10.47
CA LEU A 116 -13.01 -5.38 9.35
C LEU A 116 -14.32 -5.99 8.84
N ASP A 117 -15.36 -5.16 8.78
CA ASP A 117 -16.63 -5.52 8.15
C ASP A 117 -16.48 -5.39 6.62
N LEU A 118 -16.28 -6.55 5.97
CA LEU A 118 -16.05 -6.66 4.53
C LEU A 118 -17.13 -7.56 3.92
N PRO A 119 -18.27 -7.00 3.53
CA PRO A 119 -19.29 -7.76 2.82
C PRO A 119 -18.78 -8.14 1.43
N ASP A 120 -19.32 -9.22 0.85
CA ASP A 120 -18.75 -9.85 -0.33
C ASP A 120 -18.76 -8.93 -1.56
N GLU A 121 -19.69 -7.96 -1.65
CA GLU A 121 -19.73 -6.95 -2.71
C GLU A 121 -18.57 -5.92 -2.65
N ARG A 122 -17.94 -5.78 -1.48
CA ARG A 122 -16.78 -4.92 -1.22
C ARG A 122 -15.45 -5.65 -1.37
N VAL A 123 -15.47 -6.90 -1.86
CA VAL A 123 -14.28 -7.75 -1.97
C VAL A 123 -14.05 -8.19 -3.41
N VAL A 124 -12.78 -8.15 -3.83
CA VAL A 124 -12.28 -8.80 -5.05
C VAL A 124 -11.22 -9.81 -4.64
N THR A 125 -11.59 -11.10 -4.63
CA THR A 125 -10.63 -12.16 -4.30
C THR A 125 -9.84 -12.56 -5.54
N VAL A 126 -8.51 -12.47 -5.46
CA VAL A 126 -7.59 -12.80 -6.56
C VAL A 126 -6.77 -14.05 -6.28
N LYS A 127 -6.30 -14.69 -7.35
CA LYS A 127 -5.40 -15.85 -7.33
C LYS A 127 -4.10 -15.52 -8.07
N GLU A 128 -3.16 -16.45 -7.97
CA GLU A 128 -1.93 -16.45 -8.75
C GLU A 128 -2.21 -16.18 -10.23
N LYS A 129 -1.59 -15.14 -10.77
CA LYS A 129 -1.68 -14.65 -12.16
C LYS A 129 -3.04 -14.13 -12.61
N ASP A 130 -3.99 -13.93 -11.69
CA ASP A 130 -5.20 -13.17 -12.02
C ASP A 130 -4.82 -11.74 -12.40
N ILE A 131 -5.65 -11.12 -13.24
CA ILE A 131 -5.44 -9.76 -13.74
C ILE A 131 -6.59 -8.87 -13.27
N LEU A 132 -6.26 -7.75 -12.63
CA LEU A 132 -7.15 -6.62 -12.41
C LEU A 132 -6.87 -5.55 -13.47
N ASP A 133 -7.87 -5.26 -14.30
CA ASP A 133 -7.78 -4.26 -15.36
C ASP A 133 -8.33 -2.91 -14.85
N LEU A 134 -7.45 -1.91 -14.80
CA LEU A 134 -7.77 -0.54 -14.38
C LEU A 134 -8.07 0.39 -15.56
N GLY A 135 -7.86 -0.06 -16.81
CA GLY A 135 -7.87 0.77 -18.01
C GLY A 135 -6.56 0.61 -18.78
N LYS A 136 -5.63 1.56 -18.59
CA LYS A 136 -4.25 1.50 -19.13
C LYS A 136 -3.41 0.46 -18.39
N HIS A 137 -3.47 0.45 -17.06
CA HIS A 137 -2.70 -0.43 -16.18
C HIS A 137 -3.39 -1.77 -16.01
N LYS A 138 -2.59 -2.83 -16.04
CA LYS A 138 -3.06 -4.21 -15.85
C LYS A 138 -2.24 -4.84 -14.74
N LEU A 139 -2.89 -5.08 -13.61
CA LEU A 139 -2.23 -5.54 -12.40
C LEU A 139 -2.35 -7.06 -12.32
N THR A 140 -1.22 -7.75 -12.30
CA THR A 140 -1.13 -9.21 -12.16
C THR A 140 -0.65 -9.57 -10.76
N PHE A 141 -1.29 -10.55 -10.12
CA PHE A 141 -0.99 -10.92 -8.73
C PHE A 141 -0.10 -12.15 -8.65
N TYR A 142 0.89 -12.12 -7.76
CA TYR A 142 1.81 -13.24 -7.50
C TYR A 142 1.82 -13.56 -6.01
N LEU A 143 1.39 -14.75 -5.64
CA LEU A 143 1.33 -15.17 -4.24
C LEU A 143 2.75 -15.47 -3.73
N MET A 144 3.08 -14.92 -2.57
CA MET A 144 4.38 -15.06 -1.91
C MET A 144 4.21 -15.54 -0.46
N PRO A 145 3.53 -16.69 -0.24
CA PRO A 145 3.22 -17.14 1.12
C PRO A 145 4.50 -17.34 1.93
N MET A 146 4.48 -16.85 3.17
CA MET A 146 5.62 -16.85 4.10
C MET A 146 6.77 -15.92 3.69
N VAL A 147 6.50 -14.92 2.86
CA VAL A 147 7.40 -13.77 2.62
C VAL A 147 6.72 -12.49 3.14
N HIS A 148 6.59 -12.27 4.44
CA HIS A 148 6.89 -13.16 5.57
C HIS A 148 5.63 -13.73 6.24
N TRP A 149 4.44 -13.29 5.82
CA TRP A 149 3.14 -13.75 6.34
C TRP A 149 2.42 -14.73 5.38
N PRO A 150 1.47 -15.54 5.88
CA PRO A 150 0.86 -16.63 5.10
C PRO A 150 0.02 -16.17 3.90
N GLU A 151 -0.44 -14.93 3.88
CA GLU A 151 -1.24 -14.27 2.85
C GLU A 151 -0.44 -13.36 1.92
N SER A 152 0.85 -13.14 2.18
CA SER A 152 1.66 -12.21 1.39
C SER A 152 1.55 -12.50 -0.12
N MET A 153 1.40 -11.43 -0.90
CA MET A 153 1.41 -11.44 -2.36
C MET A 153 2.05 -10.17 -2.90
N ALA A 154 2.60 -10.21 -4.11
CA ALA A 154 3.03 -9.02 -4.83
C ALA A 154 2.02 -8.68 -5.93
N THR A 155 1.98 -7.40 -6.27
CA THR A 155 1.25 -6.90 -7.43
C THR A 155 2.24 -6.42 -8.48
N TYR A 156 2.14 -6.94 -9.69
CA TYR A 156 2.97 -6.54 -10.81
C TYR A 156 2.14 -5.78 -11.83
N ASP A 157 2.49 -4.54 -12.09
CA ASP A 157 1.93 -3.80 -13.21
C ASP A 157 2.66 -4.19 -14.51
N ILE A 158 1.97 -4.91 -15.39
CA ILE A 158 2.55 -5.35 -16.67
C ILE A 158 2.76 -4.20 -17.64
N THR A 159 2.08 -3.07 -17.45
CA THR A 159 2.14 -1.91 -18.35
C THR A 159 3.48 -1.19 -18.17
N ASP A 160 3.81 -0.78 -16.95
CA ASP A 160 5.03 -0.05 -16.65
C ASP A 160 6.17 -0.92 -16.09
N LYS A 161 5.91 -2.23 -15.92
CA LYS A 161 6.86 -3.22 -15.40
C LYS A 161 7.34 -2.94 -13.97
N ILE A 162 6.42 -2.43 -13.14
CA ILE A 162 6.67 -2.11 -11.74
C ILE A 162 6.17 -3.25 -10.85
N LEU A 163 7.00 -3.66 -9.90
CA LEU A 163 6.64 -4.64 -8.88
C LEU A 163 6.37 -3.94 -7.56
N PHE A 164 5.14 -4.03 -7.07
CA PHE A 164 4.77 -3.66 -5.70
C PHE A 164 4.92 -4.88 -4.81
N SER A 165 6.01 -4.92 -4.05
CA SER A 165 6.54 -6.14 -3.43
C SER A 165 6.21 -6.31 -1.95
N ASN A 166 5.33 -5.48 -1.36
CA ASN A 166 5.11 -5.41 0.09
C ASN A 166 6.42 -5.25 0.88
N ASP A 167 6.63 -6.02 1.95
CA ASP A 167 7.85 -6.08 2.74
C ASP A 167 9.03 -6.71 2.01
N ALA A 168 8.79 -7.50 0.95
CA ALA A 168 9.88 -8.09 0.20
C ALA A 168 10.76 -6.96 -0.39
N PHE A 169 12.07 -7.07 -0.15
CA PHE A 169 13.09 -6.08 -0.52
C PHE A 169 13.04 -4.75 0.26
N GLY A 170 12.23 -4.66 1.32
CA GLY A 170 12.16 -3.48 2.18
C GLY A 170 13.37 -3.30 3.10
N SER A 171 13.52 -2.09 3.62
CA SER A 171 14.52 -1.70 4.62
C SER A 171 13.95 -0.63 5.56
N PHE A 172 14.43 -0.57 6.80
CA PHE A 172 14.01 0.46 7.74
C PHE A 172 14.75 1.78 7.53
N GLY A 173 13.99 2.87 7.54
CA GLY A 173 14.50 4.22 7.36
C GLY A 173 13.41 5.07 6.73
N THR A 174 13.55 6.38 6.87
CA THR A 174 12.61 7.31 6.26
C THR A 174 13.11 7.83 4.92
N LEU A 175 12.18 8.16 4.02
CA LEU A 175 12.49 8.75 2.72
C LEU A 175 12.62 10.28 2.85
N ASP A 176 13.84 10.79 3.05
CA ASP A 176 14.16 12.20 3.29
C ASP A 176 14.08 13.13 2.06
N GLY A 177 13.00 13.00 1.27
CA GLY A 177 12.72 13.86 0.11
C GLY A 177 13.08 13.23 -1.25
N ALA A 178 13.63 12.02 -1.25
CA ALA A 178 13.89 11.21 -2.42
C ALA A 178 13.32 9.80 -2.21
N ILE A 179 12.85 9.16 -3.27
CA ILE A 179 12.27 7.80 -3.19
C ILE A 179 12.90 6.81 -4.16
N PHE A 180 13.74 7.28 -5.08
CA PHE A 180 14.52 6.44 -5.99
C PHE A 180 15.91 6.19 -5.41
N ASP A 181 16.46 5.01 -5.66
CA ASP A 181 17.75 4.57 -5.12
C ASP A 181 18.93 5.42 -5.63
N ASP A 182 18.79 6.01 -6.82
CA ASP A 182 19.75 6.96 -7.40
C ASP A 182 19.63 8.40 -6.85
N GLU A 183 18.59 8.68 -6.07
CA GLU A 183 18.35 9.97 -5.43
C GLU A 183 18.54 9.93 -3.91
N VAL A 184 18.40 8.75 -3.28
CA VAL A 184 18.56 8.56 -1.83
C VAL A 184 20.02 8.27 -1.50
N ASN A 185 20.54 8.86 -0.42
CA ASN A 185 21.81 8.44 0.13
C ASN A 185 21.65 7.06 0.77
N THR A 186 22.15 6.00 0.13
CA THR A 186 22.05 4.62 0.64
C THR A 186 23.22 4.21 1.53
N ASP A 187 24.21 5.09 1.75
CA ASP A 187 25.40 4.79 2.56
C ASP A 187 25.06 4.42 4.01
N PHE A 188 23.89 4.81 4.53
CA PHE A 188 23.48 4.48 5.89
C PHE A 188 22.95 3.04 6.05
N PHE A 189 22.65 2.35 4.94
CA PHE A 189 22.18 0.96 4.94
C PHE A 189 23.31 -0.08 4.88
N TYR A 190 24.56 0.36 4.68
CA TYR A 190 25.77 -0.48 4.55
C TYR A 190 26.76 -0.25 5.70
#